data_AF-A0A9W6BJ83-F1
#
_entry.id   AF-A0A9W6BJ83-F1
#
_cell.length_a   1.000
_cell.length_b   1.000
_cell.length_c   1.000
_cell.angle_alpha   90.00
_cell.angle_beta   90.00
_cell.angle_gamma   90.00
#
_symmetry.space_group_name_H-M   'P 1'
#
loop_
_entity.id
_entity.type
_entity.pdbx_description
1 polymer ?
#
loop_
_entity_poly.entity_id
_entity_poly.type
_entity_poly.pdbx_seq_one_letter_code
_entity_poly.pdbx_strand_id
1 'polypeptide(L)'
;MPGFASRGGTRAAAGDPRFKDFIKACLKVWNDEFCETLPPIFSWDNTRIHGNYRDEADGWGSLGIDTETHTQLPPYSPDMHSVIEPSHARLMHEMQQFINNREGGPGDSLEPYTESLGELFQATITPEWAKATTHRLFIDVLPAILQANGDYPPKKYR
;
A
#
# COMPACT_ATOMS: atom_id res chain seq x y z
N MET A 1 36.63 -6.48 -12.79
CA MET A 1 35.39 -5.95 -12.16
C MET A 1 35.11 -6.81 -10.94
N PRO A 2 35.24 -6.29 -9.70
CA PRO A 2 34.93 -7.06 -8.50
C PRO A 2 33.41 -7.22 -8.36
N GLY A 3 32.97 -8.44 -8.04
CA GLY A 3 31.58 -8.81 -7.92
C GLY A 3 30.90 -8.17 -6.70
N PHE A 4 29.66 -7.71 -6.90
CA PHE A 4 28.77 -7.29 -5.82
C PHE A 4 28.43 -8.51 -4.96
N ALA A 5 29.03 -8.62 -3.78
CA ALA A 5 28.56 -9.51 -2.75
C ALA A 5 27.18 -9.03 -2.28
N SER A 6 26.14 -9.81 -2.54
CA SER A 6 24.80 -9.60 -1.97
C SER A 6 24.94 -9.62 -0.45
N ARG A 7 24.83 -8.46 0.20
CA ARG A 7 24.67 -8.37 1.65
C ARG A 7 23.35 -9.05 1.99
N GLY A 8 23.42 -10.20 2.68
CA GLY A 8 22.27 -10.88 3.22
C GLY A 8 21.53 -9.95 4.19
N GLY A 9 20.48 -9.30 3.70
CA GLY A 9 19.57 -8.54 4.54
C GLY A 9 18.91 -9.50 5.53
N THR A 10 18.97 -9.16 6.81
CA THR A 10 18.15 -9.80 7.84
C THR A 10 16.70 -9.73 7.39
N ARG A 11 16.10 -10.89 7.07
CA ARG A 11 14.69 -10.97 6.72
C ARG A 11 13.88 -10.39 7.89
N ALA A 12 13.02 -9.42 7.61
CA ALA A 12 12.16 -8.83 8.62
C ALA A 12 11.32 -9.92 9.32
N ALA A 13 11.15 -9.78 10.63
CA ALA A 13 10.37 -10.70 11.44
C ALA A 13 8.87 -10.60 11.10
N ALA A 14 8.11 -11.62 11.45
CA ALA A 14 6.65 -11.51 11.37
C ALA A 14 6.15 -10.44 12.35
N GLY A 15 5.20 -9.62 11.92
CA GLY A 15 4.60 -8.57 12.76
C GLY A 15 5.63 -7.52 13.22
N ASP A 16 6.36 -6.91 12.28
CA ASP A 16 7.36 -5.88 12.58
C ASP A 16 6.69 -4.72 13.37
N PRO A 17 7.20 -4.36 14.56
CA PRO A 17 6.59 -3.32 15.39
C PRO A 17 6.41 -1.97 14.67
N ARG A 18 7.31 -1.65 13.72
CA ARG A 18 7.24 -0.39 12.95
C ARG A 18 5.99 -0.31 12.09
N PHE A 19 5.52 -1.44 11.57
CA PHE A 19 4.26 -1.47 10.82
C PHE A 19 3.06 -1.24 11.73
N LYS A 20 3.05 -1.83 12.94
CA LYS A 20 1.99 -1.57 13.93
C LYS A 20 1.96 -0.10 14.36
N ASP A 21 3.12 0.51 14.55
CA ASP A 21 3.20 1.93 14.91
C ASP A 21 2.70 2.84 13.77
N PHE A 22 2.96 2.47 12.51
CA PHE A 22 2.35 3.12 11.36
C PHE A 22 0.81 3.00 11.38
N ILE A 23 0.25 1.80 11.60
CA ILE A 23 -1.20 1.61 11.70
C ILE A 23 -1.81 2.41 12.84
N LYS A 24 -1.15 2.49 14.01
CA LYS A 24 -1.60 3.35 15.12
C LYS A 24 -1.65 4.83 14.75
N ALA A 25 -0.66 5.30 13.98
CA ALA A 25 -0.65 6.68 13.50
C ALA A 25 -1.82 6.95 12.53
N CYS A 26 -2.09 6.02 11.61
CA CYS A 26 -3.26 6.10 10.72
C CYS A 26 -4.59 6.09 11.49
N LEU A 27 -4.72 5.19 12.47
CA LEU A 27 -5.89 5.12 13.36
C LEU A 27 -6.11 6.43 14.13
N LYS A 28 -5.02 7.05 14.60
CA LYS A 28 -5.11 8.34 15.28
C LYS A 28 -5.68 9.41 14.34
N VAL A 29 -5.14 9.53 13.13
CA VAL A 29 -5.66 10.51 12.14
C VAL A 29 -7.13 10.22 11.82
N TRP A 30 -7.50 8.96 11.61
CA TRP A 30 -8.89 8.57 11.38
C TRP A 30 -9.80 9.00 12.52
N ASN A 31 -9.42 8.69 13.76
CA ASN A 31 -10.21 9.02 14.94
C ASN A 31 -10.29 10.53 15.18
N ASP A 32 -9.24 11.29 14.84
CA ASP A 32 -9.26 12.74 14.96
C ASP A 32 -10.20 13.39 13.91
N GLU A 33 -10.29 12.81 12.70
CA GLU A 33 -11.06 13.38 11.58
C GLU A 33 -12.49 12.83 11.46
N PHE A 34 -12.74 11.58 11.89
CA PHE A 34 -13.96 10.83 11.61
C PHE A 34 -14.58 10.19 12.86
N CYS A 35 -14.39 10.79 14.04
CA CYS A 35 -14.68 10.19 15.36
C CYS A 35 -16.12 9.67 15.58
N GLU A 36 -17.09 10.09 14.77
CA GLU A 36 -18.51 9.67 14.84
C GLU A 36 -18.91 8.63 13.78
N THR A 37 -17.94 8.12 13.00
CA THR A 37 -18.19 7.15 11.92
C THR A 37 -17.97 5.70 12.38
N LEU A 38 -18.37 4.76 11.52
CA LEU A 38 -18.02 3.35 11.67
C LEU A 38 -16.48 3.17 11.74
N PRO A 39 -15.99 2.14 12.44
CA PRO A 39 -14.56 1.84 12.45
C PRO A 39 -14.03 1.65 11.02
N PRO A 40 -12.79 2.04 10.74
CA PRO A 40 -12.22 1.88 9.41
C PRO A 40 -12.06 0.39 9.08
N ILE A 41 -12.26 0.04 7.81
CA ILE A 41 -11.92 -1.29 7.30
C ILE A 41 -10.49 -1.23 6.79
N PHE A 42 -9.62 -2.04 7.40
CA PHE A 42 -8.23 -2.17 7.01
C PHE A 42 -8.06 -3.17 5.87
N SER A 43 -7.08 -2.93 5.02
CA SER A 43 -6.63 -3.90 4.04
C SER A 43 -5.15 -3.70 3.74
N TRP A 44 -4.38 -4.80 3.76
CA TRP A 44 -2.97 -4.86 3.40
C TRP A 44 -2.64 -6.26 2.87
N ASP A 45 -1.51 -6.39 2.19
CA ASP A 45 -1.10 -7.67 1.58
C ASP A 45 -0.59 -8.67 2.64
N ASN A 46 -0.28 -9.90 2.21
CA ASN A 46 0.20 -10.94 3.13
C ASN A 46 1.72 -10.90 3.37
N THR A 47 2.36 -9.72 3.25
CA THR A 47 3.79 -9.59 3.55
C THR A 47 4.04 -9.92 5.01
N ARG A 48 5.11 -10.67 5.29
CA ARG A 48 5.47 -11.15 6.63
C ARG A 48 5.45 -10.05 7.71
N ILE A 49 5.89 -8.84 7.37
CA ILE A 49 5.96 -7.71 8.31
C ILE A 49 4.58 -7.30 8.84
N HIS A 50 3.51 -7.57 8.09
CA HIS A 50 2.14 -7.29 8.51
C HIS A 50 1.61 -8.30 9.53
N GLY A 51 2.27 -9.46 9.67
CA GLY A 51 1.78 -10.56 10.51
C GLY A 51 0.44 -11.09 10.02
N ASN A 52 -0.26 -11.79 10.91
CA ASN A 52 -1.60 -12.31 10.70
C ASN A 52 -2.57 -11.62 11.66
N TYR A 53 -3.52 -10.84 11.15
CA TYR A 53 -4.50 -10.14 11.98
C TYR A 53 -5.40 -11.07 12.82
N ARG A 54 -5.49 -12.35 12.42
CA ARG A 54 -6.23 -13.38 13.16
C ARG A 54 -5.40 -14.06 14.25
N ASP A 55 -4.09 -13.83 14.28
CA ASP A 55 -3.22 -14.40 15.31
C ASP A 55 -3.16 -13.46 16.51
N GLU A 56 -3.63 -13.93 17.66
CA GLU A 56 -3.58 -13.17 18.92
C GLU A 56 -2.14 -12.76 19.29
N ALA A 57 -1.14 -13.57 18.92
CA ALA A 57 0.26 -13.27 19.19
C ALA A 57 0.74 -12.00 18.44
N ASP A 58 0.12 -11.70 17.29
CA ASP A 58 0.39 -10.48 16.54
C ASP A 58 -0.40 -9.28 17.11
N GLY A 59 -1.29 -9.47 18.08
CA GLY A 59 -1.83 -8.39 18.92
C GLY A 59 -2.72 -7.37 18.19
N TRP A 60 -3.18 -7.67 16.98
CA TRP A 60 -4.01 -6.77 16.17
C TRP A 60 -5.36 -6.46 16.81
N GLY A 61 -5.94 -7.41 17.55
CA GLY A 61 -7.18 -7.22 18.31
C GLY A 61 -7.10 -6.09 19.36
N SER A 62 -5.92 -5.79 19.90
CA SER A 62 -5.73 -4.65 20.82
C SER A 62 -5.94 -3.29 20.17
N LEU A 63 -5.91 -3.24 18.83
CA LEU A 63 -6.18 -2.05 18.02
C LEU A 63 -7.61 -2.07 17.43
N GLY A 64 -8.46 -3.02 17.82
CA GLY A 64 -9.80 -3.20 17.25
C GLY A 64 -9.80 -3.75 15.82
N ILE A 65 -8.71 -4.40 15.41
CA ILE A 65 -8.56 -4.99 14.08
C ILE A 65 -8.84 -6.49 14.17
N ASP A 66 -9.92 -6.94 13.53
CA ASP A 66 -10.41 -8.31 13.52
C ASP A 66 -10.97 -8.71 12.14
N THR A 67 -11.74 -9.79 12.07
CA THR A 67 -12.33 -10.28 10.80
C THR A 67 -13.46 -9.41 10.25
N GLU A 68 -14.05 -8.52 11.05
CA GLU A 68 -15.07 -7.58 10.61
C GLU A 68 -14.45 -6.26 10.14
N THR A 69 -13.31 -5.87 10.73
CA THR A 69 -12.62 -4.60 10.42
C THR A 69 -11.36 -4.78 9.57
N HIS A 70 -11.05 -6.00 9.10
CA HIS A 70 -9.97 -6.27 8.15
C HIS A 70 -10.45 -7.09 6.94
N THR A 71 -10.16 -6.58 5.74
CA THR A 71 -10.36 -7.31 4.48
C THR A 71 -9.10 -8.07 4.11
N GLN A 72 -9.16 -9.39 4.25
CA GLN A 72 -8.10 -10.30 3.80
C GLN A 72 -8.03 -10.35 2.28
N LEU A 73 -6.83 -10.20 1.74
CA LEU A 73 -6.58 -10.34 0.31
C LEU A 73 -5.92 -11.69 0.00
N PRO A 74 -6.28 -12.36 -1.11
CA PRO A 74 -5.60 -13.57 -1.52
C PRO A 74 -4.12 -13.31 -1.86
N PRO A 75 -3.22 -14.27 -1.63
CA PRO A 75 -1.82 -14.16 -2.06
C PRO A 75 -1.72 -13.88 -3.57
N TYR A 76 -0.72 -13.09 -3.96
CA TYR A 76 -0.45 -12.75 -5.37
C TYR A 76 -1.62 -12.06 -6.08
N SER A 77 -2.38 -11.20 -5.39
CA SER A 77 -3.53 -10.46 -5.96
C SER A 77 -3.32 -8.93 -5.99
N PRO A 78 -2.27 -8.41 -6.64
CA PRO A 78 -2.01 -6.96 -6.72
C PRO A 78 -3.15 -6.19 -7.39
N ASP A 79 -3.90 -6.81 -8.29
CA ASP A 79 -5.11 -6.24 -8.91
C ASP A 79 -6.20 -5.89 -7.89
N MET A 80 -6.29 -6.64 -6.78
CA MET A 80 -7.20 -6.33 -5.68
C MET A 80 -6.74 -5.13 -4.81
N HIS A 81 -5.48 -4.71 -4.92
CA HIS A 81 -4.95 -3.52 -4.26
C HIS A 81 -5.23 -2.24 -5.07
N SER A 82 -6.49 -2.05 -5.48
CA SER A 82 -6.88 -1.06 -6.48
C SER A 82 -6.61 0.41 -6.12
N VAL A 83 -6.44 0.76 -4.85
CA VAL A 83 -5.98 2.11 -4.47
C VAL A 83 -4.45 2.19 -4.55
N ILE A 84 -3.75 1.20 -4.01
CA ILE A 84 -2.29 1.26 -3.80
C ILE A 84 -1.53 1.04 -5.11
N GLU A 85 -1.83 0.01 -5.88
CA GLU A 85 -1.03 -0.32 -7.07
C GLU A 85 -1.16 0.71 -8.21
N PRO A 86 -2.37 1.22 -8.54
CA PRO A 86 -2.49 2.33 -9.49
C PRO A 86 -1.81 3.61 -8.98
N SER A 87 -1.84 3.87 -7.66
CA SER A 87 -1.12 4.99 -7.06
C SER A 87 0.38 4.83 -7.23
N HIS A 88 0.94 3.65 -6.92
CA HIS A 88 2.34 3.34 -7.17
C HIS A 88 2.71 3.53 -8.65
N ALA A 89 1.93 2.96 -9.57
CA ALA A 89 2.19 3.07 -11.00
C ALA A 89 2.21 4.53 -11.48
N ARG A 90 1.25 5.35 -11.00
CA ARG A 90 1.17 6.77 -11.33
C ARG A 90 2.34 7.56 -10.74
N LEU A 91 2.62 7.38 -9.46
CA LEU A 91 3.71 8.09 -8.76
C LEU A 91 5.08 7.73 -9.35
N MET A 92 5.33 6.46 -9.60
CA MET A 92 6.61 6.00 -10.16
C MET A 92 6.81 6.47 -11.60
N HIS A 93 5.75 6.56 -12.41
CA HIS A 93 5.85 7.09 -13.76
C HIS A 93 6.34 8.54 -13.77
N GLU A 94 5.72 9.40 -12.96
CA GLU A 94 6.06 10.83 -12.88
C GLU A 94 7.41 11.04 -12.19
N MET A 95 7.71 10.30 -11.12
CA MET A 95 9.03 10.34 -10.48
C MET A 95 10.14 9.90 -11.43
N GLN A 96 9.90 8.90 -12.29
CA GLN A 96 10.88 8.50 -13.30
C GLN A 96 11.18 9.64 -14.28
N GLN A 97 10.17 10.41 -14.68
CA GLN A 97 10.37 11.59 -15.54
C GLN A 97 11.17 12.68 -14.81
N PHE A 98 10.84 12.96 -13.55
CA PHE A 98 11.60 13.89 -12.72
C PHE A 98 13.08 13.48 -12.62
N ILE A 99 13.36 12.22 -12.31
CA ILE A 99 14.72 11.67 -12.19
C ILE A 99 15.48 11.80 -13.52
N ASN A 100 14.84 11.45 -14.64
CA ASN A 100 15.48 11.47 -15.95
C ASN A 100 15.81 12.89 -16.44
N ASN A 101 15.03 13.89 -16.03
CA ASN A 101 15.19 15.28 -16.45
C ASN A 101 16.04 16.12 -15.49
N ARG A 102 16.41 15.56 -14.33
CA ARG A 102 17.25 16.23 -13.34
C ARG A 102 18.72 15.94 -13.62
N GLU A 103 19.54 16.98 -13.65
CA GLU A 103 20.99 16.82 -13.64
C GLU A 103 21.43 16.41 -12.23
N GLY A 104 21.71 15.11 -12.05
CA GLY A 104 22.23 14.55 -10.80
C GLY A 104 23.75 14.41 -10.81
N GLY A 105 24.37 14.40 -9.63
CA GLY A 105 25.81 14.26 -9.47
C GLY A 105 26.24 13.42 -8.26
N PRO A 106 27.53 13.03 -8.18
CA PRO A 106 28.05 12.36 -6.99
C PRO A 106 27.87 13.24 -5.75
N GLY A 107 27.13 12.74 -4.75
CA GLY A 107 26.88 13.46 -3.49
C GLY A 107 25.52 14.15 -3.40
N ASP A 108 24.62 13.93 -4.37
CA ASP A 108 23.25 14.42 -4.30
C ASP A 108 22.52 13.96 -3.03
N SER A 109 21.74 14.85 -2.44
CA SER A 109 20.87 14.51 -1.32
C SER A 109 19.59 13.83 -1.80
N LEU A 110 18.92 13.10 -0.89
CA LEU A 110 17.60 12.52 -1.16
C LEU A 110 16.46 13.54 -1.06
N GLU A 111 16.72 14.72 -0.51
CA GLU A 111 15.73 15.73 -0.18
C GLU A 111 14.88 16.16 -1.40
N PRO A 112 15.46 16.49 -2.58
CA PRO A 112 14.67 16.82 -3.77
C PRO A 112 13.73 15.70 -4.22
N TYR A 113 14.12 14.44 -4.01
CA TYR A 113 13.31 13.29 -4.37
C TYR A 113 12.15 13.10 -3.39
N THR A 114 12.40 13.31 -2.09
CA THR A 114 11.35 13.20 -1.07
C THR A 114 10.35 14.35 -1.13
N GLU A 115 10.81 15.58 -1.42
CA GLU A 115 9.95 16.74 -1.62
C GLU A 115 9.07 16.54 -2.85
N SER A 116 9.68 16.21 -4.00
CA SER A 116 8.93 15.97 -5.24
C SER A 116 7.92 14.83 -5.11
N LEU A 117 8.29 13.73 -4.42
CA LEU A 117 7.35 12.64 -4.14
C LEU A 117 6.19 13.09 -3.24
N GLY A 118 6.48 13.91 -2.23
CA GLY A 118 5.46 14.46 -1.33
C GLY A 118 4.47 15.37 -2.07
N GLU A 119 4.97 16.30 -2.88
CA GLU A 119 4.15 17.18 -3.72
C GLU A 119 3.28 16.37 -4.69
N LEU A 120 3.89 15.39 -5.36
CA LEU A 120 3.19 14.53 -6.31
C LEU A 120 2.11 13.68 -5.63
N PHE A 121 2.39 13.15 -4.45
CA PHE A 121 1.43 12.40 -3.66
C PHE A 121 0.20 13.26 -3.34
N GLN A 122 0.42 14.48 -2.82
CA GLN A 122 -0.66 15.41 -2.49
C GLN A 122 -1.47 15.84 -3.72
N ALA A 123 -0.80 16.04 -4.86
CA ALA A 123 -1.47 16.42 -6.10
C ALA A 123 -2.27 15.28 -6.76
N THR A 124 -1.87 14.03 -6.55
CA THR A 124 -2.41 12.88 -7.28
C THR A 124 -3.35 12.02 -6.45
N ILE A 125 -2.99 11.73 -5.20
CA ILE A 125 -3.70 10.77 -4.33
C ILE A 125 -4.72 11.54 -3.50
N THR A 126 -5.75 12.07 -4.17
CA THR A 126 -6.82 12.84 -3.53
C THR A 126 -7.91 11.92 -2.94
N PRO A 127 -8.81 12.44 -2.09
CA PRO A 127 -9.99 11.69 -1.64
C PRO A 127 -10.85 11.14 -2.81
N GLU A 128 -11.01 11.92 -3.88
CA GLU A 128 -11.75 11.51 -5.08
C GLU A 128 -11.03 10.37 -5.81
N TRP A 129 -9.70 10.43 -5.91
CA TRP A 129 -8.89 9.33 -6.46
C TRP A 129 -9.07 8.05 -5.65
N ALA A 130 -8.94 8.14 -4.32
CA ALA A 130 -9.12 7.00 -3.41
C ALA A 130 -10.52 6.40 -3.51
N LYS A 131 -11.56 7.25 -3.57
CA LYS A 131 -12.95 6.80 -3.76
C LYS A 131 -13.14 6.13 -5.12
N ALA A 132 -12.69 6.74 -6.21
CA ALA A 132 -12.86 6.21 -7.55
C ALA A 132 -12.15 4.85 -7.74
N THR A 133 -10.93 4.73 -7.23
CA THR A 133 -10.15 3.48 -7.28
C THR A 133 -10.73 2.40 -6.37
N THR A 134 -11.27 2.77 -5.21
CA THR A 134 -12.02 1.84 -4.34
C THR A 134 -13.30 1.35 -5.03
N HIS A 135 -14.07 2.24 -5.65
CA HIS A 135 -15.27 1.86 -6.42
C HIS A 135 -14.93 0.93 -7.59
N ARG A 136 -13.85 1.21 -8.32
CA ARG A 136 -13.36 0.36 -9.42
C ARG A 136 -13.11 -1.09 -8.96
N LEU A 137 -12.56 -1.29 -7.75
CA LEU A 137 -12.35 -2.63 -7.20
C LEU A 137 -13.64 -3.44 -7.19
N PHE A 138 -14.71 -2.87 -6.65
CA PHE A 138 -15.98 -3.57 -6.46
C PHE A 138 -16.84 -3.65 -7.71
N ILE A 139 -16.77 -2.65 -8.59
CA ILE A 139 -17.62 -2.58 -9.78
C ILE A 139 -17.01 -3.31 -10.98
N ASP A 140 -15.68 -3.24 -11.14
CA ASP A 140 -15.02 -3.73 -12.35
C ASP A 140 -14.09 -4.91 -12.07
N VAL A 141 -13.17 -4.75 -11.11
CA VAL A 141 -12.05 -5.69 -10.90
C VAL A 141 -12.53 -7.02 -10.31
N LEU A 142 -13.24 -6.98 -9.18
CA LEU A 142 -13.73 -8.18 -8.52
C LEU A 142 -14.66 -9.00 -9.42
N PRO A 143 -15.65 -8.41 -10.12
CA PRO A 143 -16.45 -9.15 -11.09
C PRO A 143 -15.62 -9.79 -12.20
N ALA A 144 -14.58 -9.11 -12.71
CA ALA A 144 -13.72 -9.66 -13.74
C ALA A 144 -12.87 -10.84 -13.24
N ILE A 145 -12.37 -10.78 -12.00
CA ILE A 145 -11.66 -11.89 -11.34
C ILE A 145 -12.60 -13.09 -11.17
N LEU A 146 -13.83 -12.86 -10.71
CA LEU A 146 -14.83 -13.92 -10.55
C LEU A 146 -15.18 -14.57 -11.88
N GLN A 147 -15.34 -13.79 -12.96
CA GLN A 147 -15.55 -14.33 -14.31
C GLN A 147 -14.35 -15.12 -14.84
N ALA A 148 -13.14 -14.76 -14.40
CA ALA A 148 -11.92 -15.50 -14.69
C ALA A 148 -11.70 -16.69 -13.73
N ASN A 149 -12.67 -17.06 -12.89
CA ASN A 149 -12.57 -18.13 -11.89
C ASN A 149 -11.36 -17.99 -10.93
N GLY A 150 -10.99 -16.75 -10.59
CA GLY A 150 -9.85 -16.45 -9.72
C GLY A 150 -8.50 -16.29 -10.44
N ASP A 151 -8.45 -16.52 -11.77
CA ASP A 151 -7.28 -16.16 -12.56
C ASP A 151 -7.19 -14.64 -12.76
N TYR A 152 -6.01 -14.16 -13.16
CA TYR A 152 -5.83 -12.75 -13.49
C TYR A 152 -6.74 -12.31 -14.65
N PRO A 153 -7.59 -11.29 -14.46
CA PRO A 153 -8.54 -10.81 -15.48
C PRO A 153 -7.81 -10.14 -16.65
N PRO A 154 -8.45 -9.75 -17.76
CA PRO A 154 -7.76 -8.99 -18.82
C PRO A 154 -7.06 -7.72 -18.32
N LYS A 155 -5.94 -7.30 -18.95
CA LYS A 155 -5.10 -6.18 -18.49
C LYS A 155 -5.83 -4.87 -18.15
N LYS A 156 -6.94 -4.55 -18.83
CA LYS A 156 -7.74 -3.34 -18.53
C LYS A 156 -8.38 -3.34 -17.13
N TYR A 157 -8.55 -4.52 -16.54
CA TYR A 157 -9.10 -4.75 -15.20
C TYR A 157 -8.01 -5.06 -14.17
N ARG A 158 -6.74 -5.11 -14.60
CA ARG A 158 -5.59 -5.16 -13.70
C ARG A 158 -5.16 -3.75 -13.34
#